data_AF-A0A2J0MAU4-F1
#
_entry.id   AF-A0A2J0MAU4-F1
#
_cell.length_a   1.000
_cell.length_b   1.000
_cell.length_c   1.000
_cell.angle_alpha   90.00
_cell.angle_beta   90.00
_cell.angle_gamma   90.00
#
_symmetry.space_group_name_H-M   'P 1'
#
loop_
_entity.id
_entity.type
_entity.pdbx_description
1 polymer ?
#
loop_
_entity_poly.entity_id
_entity_poly.type
_entity_poly.pdbx_seq_one_letter_code
_entity_poly.pdbx_strand_id
1 'polypeptide(L)'
;MTTKKVAVVVTRVYDLILWLLPKLEKFPRSQKFLLGDRIETALFEILEFLIEANYCQKNRAEILVKINLKLDILRFLMRIAKDMRYVDFKAFEYQARLIDEVGRMVGGWKNQAASS
;
A
#
# COMPACT_ATOMS: atom_id res chain seq x y z
N MET A 1 -15.43 24.48 -7.54
CA MET A 1 -14.62 23.24 -7.46
C MET A 1 -15.27 22.33 -6.43
N THR A 2 -15.91 21.25 -6.86
CA THR A 2 -16.51 20.27 -5.95
C THR A 2 -15.38 19.48 -5.30
N THR A 3 -15.08 19.72 -4.02
CA THR A 3 -14.08 18.98 -3.26
C THR A 3 -14.55 17.52 -3.15
N LYS A 4 -14.00 16.65 -3.99
CA LYS A 4 -14.29 15.22 -3.92
C LYS A 4 -13.77 14.69 -2.59
N LYS A 5 -14.64 14.06 -1.80
CA LYS A 5 -14.25 13.50 -0.50
C LYS A 5 -13.16 12.45 -0.71
N VAL A 6 -12.05 12.60 0.01
CA VAL A 6 -10.95 11.62 -0.02
C VAL A 6 -11.50 10.26 0.41
N ALA A 7 -11.16 9.24 -0.37
CA ALA A 7 -11.64 7.88 -0.10
C ALA A 7 -10.99 7.31 1.16
N VAL A 8 -11.76 6.55 1.93
CA VAL A 8 -11.29 5.92 3.18
C VAL A 8 -10.02 5.09 2.96
N VAL A 9 -9.90 4.41 1.82
CA VAL A 9 -8.73 3.60 1.46
C VAL A 9 -7.43 4.44 1.37
N VAL A 10 -7.51 5.70 0.96
CA VAL A 10 -6.35 6.61 0.91
C VAL A 10 -5.85 6.88 2.33
N THR A 11 -6.76 7.20 3.25
CA THR A 11 -6.42 7.43 4.66
C THR A 11 -5.83 6.18 5.31
N ARG A 12 -6.37 4.98 5.01
CA ARG A 12 -5.83 3.73 5.54
C ARG A 12 -4.40 3.44 5.08
N VAL A 13 -4.08 3.72 3.82
CA VAL A 13 -2.69 3.60 3.33
C VAL A 13 -1.80 4.66 3.97
N TYR A 14 -2.27 5.90 4.11
CA TYR A 14 -1.53 6.93 4.82
C TYR A 14 -1.16 6.52 6.26
N ASP A 15 -2.12 5.98 7.01
CA ASP A 15 -1.88 5.49 8.38
C ASP A 15 -0.90 4.32 8.40
N LEU A 16 -0.98 3.41 7.42
CA LEU A 16 -0.02 2.32 7.26
C LEU A 16 1.40 2.85 7.03
N ILE A 17 1.56 3.88 6.19
CA ILE A 17 2.86 4.50 5.91
C ILE A 17 3.46 5.09 7.19
N LEU A 18 2.69 5.90 7.91
CA LEU A 18 3.14 6.50 9.17
C LEU A 18 3.56 5.44 10.19
N TRP A 19 2.84 4.32 10.24
CA TRP A 19 3.16 3.21 11.13
C TRP A 19 4.38 2.41 10.68
N LEU A 20 4.65 2.29 9.37
CA LEU A 20 5.69 1.42 8.83
C LEU A 20 7.06 2.13 8.70
N LEU A 21 7.11 3.41 8.33
CA LEU A 21 8.38 4.14 8.16
C LEU A 21 9.33 4.04 9.37
N PRO A 22 8.88 4.25 10.63
CA PRO A 22 9.76 4.11 11.79
C PRO A 22 10.30 2.69 12.02
N LYS A 23 9.71 1.67 11.40
CA LYS A 23 10.18 0.28 11.46
C LYS A 23 11.22 0.00 10.39
N LEU A 24 11.05 0.56 9.18
CA LEU A 24 12.06 0.49 8.12
C LEU A 24 13.35 1.18 8.56
N GLU A 25 13.25 2.26 9.35
CA GLU A 25 14.39 2.94 9.94
C GLU A 25 15.26 2.05 10.86
N LYS A 26 14.69 0.98 11.40
CA LYS A 26 15.36 0.02 12.28
C LYS A 26 16.03 -1.14 11.52
N PHE A 27 15.91 -1.19 10.20
CA PHE A 27 16.55 -2.23 9.40
C PHE A 27 18.08 -2.13 9.51
N PRO A 28 18.81 -3.25 9.33
CA PRO A 28 20.26 -3.19 9.23
C PRO A 28 20.71 -2.19 8.18
N ARG A 29 21.79 -1.45 8.45
CA ARG A 29 22.29 -0.38 7.57
C ARG A 29 22.50 -0.84 6.12
N SER A 30 22.94 -2.08 5.93
CA SER A 30 23.15 -2.69 4.60
C SER A 30 21.86 -2.94 3.83
N GLN A 31 20.70 -2.94 4.49
CA GLN A 31 19.40 -3.25 3.89
C GLN A 31 18.43 -2.07 3.88
N LYS A 32 18.72 -1.00 4.62
CA LYS A 32 17.90 0.22 4.62
C LYS A 32 17.74 0.80 3.22
N PHE A 33 18.86 1.00 2.51
CA PHE A 33 18.87 1.53 1.13
C PHE A 33 18.64 0.46 0.04
N LEU A 34 18.22 -0.75 0.42
CA LEU A 34 17.89 -1.83 -0.51
C LEU A 34 16.44 -2.24 -0.32
N LEU A 35 16.18 -3.04 0.72
CA LEU A 35 14.84 -3.54 1.01
C LEU A 35 13.93 -2.45 1.59
N GLY A 36 14.47 -1.61 2.50
CA GLY A 36 13.72 -0.49 3.09
C GLY A 36 13.22 0.48 2.01
N ASP A 37 14.13 0.95 1.16
CA ASP A 37 13.84 1.84 0.03
C ASP A 37 12.79 1.25 -0.94
N ARG A 38 12.88 -0.04 -1.27
CA ARG A 38 11.88 -0.73 -2.11
C ARG A 38 10.50 -0.80 -1.47
N ILE A 39 10.43 -1.01 -0.15
CA ILE A 39 9.16 -1.02 0.59
C ILE A 39 8.56 0.38 0.62
N GLU A 40 9.37 1.38 0.93
CA GLU A 40 8.95 2.79 0.99
C GLU A 40 8.47 3.30 -0.37
N THR A 41 9.20 3.00 -1.44
CA THR A 41 8.78 3.31 -2.81
C THR A 41 7.42 2.67 -3.13
N ALA A 42 7.25 1.38 -2.83
CA ALA A 42 5.99 0.70 -3.12
C ALA A 42 4.81 1.30 -2.33
N LEU A 43 5.03 1.69 -1.07
CA LEU A 43 4.05 2.36 -0.24
C LEU A 43 3.60 3.70 -0.84
N PHE A 44 4.55 4.55 -1.25
CA PHE A 44 4.22 5.85 -1.84
C PHE A 44 3.55 5.72 -3.20
N GLU A 45 3.99 4.80 -4.05
CA GLU A 45 3.31 4.52 -5.33
C GLU A 45 1.86 4.07 -5.11
N ILE A 46 1.58 3.22 -4.11
CA ILE A 46 0.21 2.83 -3.76
C ILE A 46 -0.61 4.05 -3.35
N LEU A 47 -0.07 4.93 -2.51
CA LEU A 47 -0.74 6.15 -2.07
C LEU A 47 -1.04 7.08 -3.26
N GLU A 48 -0.06 7.33 -4.11
CA GLU A 48 -0.19 8.16 -5.31
C GLU A 48 -1.26 7.63 -6.25
N PHE A 49 -1.23 6.33 -6.56
CA PHE A 49 -2.25 5.71 -7.41
C PHE A 49 -3.64 5.74 -6.78
N LEU A 50 -3.78 5.58 -5.46
CA LEU A 50 -5.07 5.69 -4.79
C LEU A 50 -5.64 7.11 -4.86
N ILE A 51 -4.78 8.11 -4.73
CA ILE A 51 -5.15 9.52 -4.92
C ILE A 51 -5.56 9.73 -6.38
N GLU A 52 -4.77 9.28 -7.35
CA GLU A 52 -5.08 9.39 -8.78
C GLU A 52 -6.43 8.73 -9.11
N ALA A 53 -6.68 7.50 -8.63
CA ALA A 53 -7.93 6.79 -8.82
C ALA A 53 -9.13 7.51 -8.17
N ASN A 54 -8.92 8.26 -7.08
CA ASN A 54 -9.96 9.06 -6.45
C ASN A 54 -10.44 10.16 -7.41
N TYR A 55 -9.52 10.85 -8.09
CA TYR A 55 -9.86 11.96 -8.99
C TYR A 55 -10.26 11.49 -10.39
N CYS A 56 -9.54 10.53 -10.96
CA CYS A 56 -9.72 10.10 -12.34
C CYS A 56 -10.73 8.96 -12.46
N GLN A 57 -11.84 9.19 -13.19
CA GLN A 57 -12.87 8.18 -13.39
C GLN A 57 -12.66 7.35 -14.66
N LYS A 58 -12.15 7.97 -15.74
CA LYS A 58 -11.98 7.32 -17.06
C LYS A 58 -10.96 6.19 -17.05
N ASN A 59 -9.79 6.37 -16.42
CA ASN A 59 -8.72 5.38 -16.33
C ASN A 59 -8.69 4.65 -14.97
N ARG A 60 -9.74 4.78 -14.14
CA ARG A 60 -9.74 4.25 -12.77
C ARG A 60 -9.45 2.76 -12.74
N ALA A 61 -10.05 1.98 -13.64
CA ALA A 61 -9.89 0.53 -13.66
C ALA A 61 -8.42 0.11 -13.86
N GLU A 62 -7.71 0.78 -14.78
CA GLU A 62 -6.28 0.54 -15.03
C GLU A 62 -5.42 0.90 -13.82
N ILE A 63 -5.72 2.03 -13.17
CA ILE A 63 -5.01 2.45 -11.94
C ILE A 63 -5.24 1.42 -10.82
N LEU A 64 -6.47 0.92 -10.64
CA LEU A 64 -6.78 -0.10 -9.63
C LEU A 64 -6.05 -1.43 -9.88
N VAL A 65 -5.79 -1.80 -11.13
CA VAL A 65 -4.94 -2.96 -11.46
C VAL A 65 -3.50 -2.70 -11.02
N LYS A 66 -2.94 -1.50 -11.28
CA LYS A 66 -1.59 -1.12 -10.82
C LYS A 66 -1.48 -1.15 -9.30
N ILE A 67 -2.50 -0.65 -8.59
CA ILE A 67 -2.55 -0.68 -7.12
C ILE A 67 -2.50 -2.13 -6.60
N ASN A 68 -3.29 -3.03 -7.16
CA ASN A 68 -3.28 -4.44 -6.75
C ASN A 68 -1.89 -5.08 -6.92
N LEU A 69 -1.24 -4.85 -8.07
CA LEU A 69 0.11 -5.34 -8.32
C LEU A 69 1.11 -4.81 -7.27
N LYS A 70 1.03 -3.51 -6.95
CA LYS A 70 1.92 -2.91 -5.94
C LYS A 70 1.65 -3.43 -4.53
N LEU A 71 0.39 -3.69 -4.18
CA LEU A 71 0.03 -4.35 -2.90
C LEU A 71 0.65 -5.75 -2.82
N ASP A 72 0.60 -6.54 -3.90
CA ASP A 72 1.23 -7.86 -3.95
C ASP A 72 2.74 -7.78 -3.80
N ILE A 73 3.39 -6.84 -4.51
CA ILE A 73 4.82 -6.58 -4.35
C ILE A 73 5.14 -6.24 -2.88
N LEU A 74 4.37 -5.34 -2.26
CA LEU A 74 4.56 -4.96 -0.86
C LEU A 74 4.40 -6.16 0.09
N ARG A 75 3.42 -7.07 -0.14
CA ARG A 75 3.27 -8.31 0.64
C ARG A 75 4.53 -9.15 0.61
N PHE A 76 5.12 -9.35 -0.57
CA PHE A 76 6.33 -10.16 -0.71
C PHE A 76 7.57 -9.49 -0.11
N LEU A 77 7.74 -8.17 -0.28
CA LEU A 77 8.84 -7.43 0.35
C LEU A 77 8.76 -7.51 1.88
N MET A 78 7.57 -7.40 2.46
CA MET A 78 7.36 -7.53 3.90
C MET A 78 7.57 -8.95 4.41
N ARG A 79 7.21 -9.95 3.60
CA ARG A 79 7.53 -11.36 3.90
C ARG A 79 9.04 -11.58 3.94
N ILE A 80 9.79 -11.02 3.00
CA ILE A 80 11.26 -11.06 3.00
C ILE A 80 11.80 -10.38 4.27
N ALA A 81 11.31 -9.18 4.61
CA ALA A 81 11.73 -8.48 5.83
C ALA A 81 11.49 -9.31 7.10
N LYS A 82 10.37 -10.03 7.17
CA LYS A 82 10.04 -10.94 8.28
C LYS A 82 10.94 -12.18 8.28
N ASP A 83 11.15 -12.83 7.13
CA ASP A 83 12.00 -14.03 7.02
C ASP A 83 13.47 -13.71 7.35
N MET A 84 13.93 -12.50 7.02
CA MET A 84 15.23 -11.95 7.42
C MET A 84 15.29 -11.44 8.87
N ARG A 85 14.17 -11.51 9.62
CA ARG A 85 14.03 -11.05 11.01
C ARG A 85 14.26 -9.54 11.21
N TYR A 86 14.03 -8.72 10.18
CA TYR A 86 14.09 -7.25 10.28
C TYR A 86 12.82 -6.64 10.88
N VAL A 87 11.72 -7.39 10.84
CA VAL A 87 10.48 -7.08 11.54
C VAL A 87 10.06 -8.27 12.39
N ASP A 88 9.47 -8.00 13.55
CA ASP A 88 8.90 -9.05 14.38
C ASP A 88 7.59 -9.59 13.78
N PHE A 89 7.17 -10.77 14.27
CA PHE A 89 5.98 -11.43 13.76
C PHE A 89 4.69 -10.64 14.00
N LYS A 90 4.57 -9.92 15.13
CA LYS A 90 3.38 -9.12 15.44
C LYS A 90 3.25 -7.94 14.50
N ALA A 91 4.36 -7.28 14.20
CA ALA A 91 4.43 -6.20 13.23
C ALA A 91 4.09 -6.71 11.82
N PHE A 92 4.64 -7.86 11.41
CA PHE A 92 4.29 -8.48 10.14
C PHE A 92 2.80 -8.82 10.05
N GLU A 93 2.23 -9.43 11.08
CA GLU A 93 0.80 -9.79 11.10
C GLU A 93 -0.11 -8.56 11.03
N TYR A 94 0.18 -7.53 11.82
CA TYR A 94 -0.58 -6.27 11.79
C TYR A 94 -0.56 -5.64 10.41
N GLN A 95 0.64 -5.58 9.81
CA GLN A 95 0.83 -4.99 8.49
C GLN A 95 0.14 -5.80 7.38
N ALA A 96 0.20 -7.13 7.44
CA ALA A 96 -0.46 -8.01 6.47
C ALA A 96 -1.99 -7.82 6.50
N ARG A 97 -2.58 -7.72 7.70
CA ARG A 97 -4.02 -7.45 7.86
C ARG A 97 -4.43 -6.11 7.22
N LEU A 98 -3.61 -5.08 7.38
CA LEU A 98 -3.87 -3.77 6.76
C LEU A 98 -3.77 -3.83 5.24
N ILE A 99 -2.76 -4.51 4.68
CA ILE A 99 -2.70 -4.70 3.22
C ILE A 99 -3.95 -5.42 2.72
N ASP A 100 -4.39 -6.49 3.39
CA ASP A 100 -5.56 -7.25 2.95
C ASP A 100 -6.85 -6.43 3.05
N GLU A 101 -6.99 -5.58 4.06
CA GLU A 101 -8.07 -4.61 4.15
C GLU A 101 -8.06 -3.64 2.96
N VAL A 102 -6.91 -3.06 2.64
CA VAL A 102 -6.73 -2.15 1.50
C VAL A 102 -7.07 -2.86 0.18
N GLY A 103 -6.59 -4.10 -0.01
CA GLY A 103 -6.88 -4.91 -1.19
C GLY A 103 -8.38 -5.18 -1.37
N ARG A 104 -9.12 -5.45 -0.30
CA ARG A 104 -10.58 -5.59 -0.34
C ARG A 104 -11.27 -4.29 -0.75
N MET A 105 -10.82 -3.14 -0.23
CA MET A 105 -11.37 -1.83 -0.61
C MET A 105 -11.13 -1.51 -2.09
N VAL A 106 -9.91 -1.77 -2.59
CA VAL A 106 -9.54 -1.61 -4.01
C VAL A 106 -10.38 -2.53 -4.90
N GLY A 107 -10.58 -3.78 -4.49
CA GLY A 107 -11.44 -4.74 -5.20
C GLY A 107 -12.90 -4.25 -5.30
N GLY A 108 -13.43 -3.70 -4.21
CA GLY A 108 -14.77 -3.10 -4.21
C GLY A 108 -14.92 -1.95 -5.22
N TRP A 109 -13.89 -1.10 -5.34
CA TRP A 109 -13.86 -0.02 -6.33
C TRP A 109 -13.80 -0.53 -7.77
N LYS A 110 -13.05 -1.61 -8.01
CA LYS A 110 -12.95 -2.22 -9.34
C LYS A 110 -14.32 -2.75 -9.80
N ASN A 111 -15.05 -3.39 -8.90
CA ASN A 111 -16.38 -3.93 -9.19
C ASN A 111 -17.38 -2.79 -9.49
N GLN A 112 -17.35 -1.69 -8.73
CA GLN A 112 -18.18 -0.52 -9.01
C GLN A 112 -17.87 0.10 -10.38
N ALA A 113 -16.59 0.21 -10.74
CA ALA A 113 -16.16 0.74 -12.02
C ALA A 113 -16.52 -0.17 -13.21
N ALA A 114 -16.69 -1.48 -12.99
CA ALA A 114 -17.11 -2.43 -14.03
C ALA A 114 -18.64 -2.52 -14.20
N SER A 115 -19.42 -2.06 -13.20
CA SER A 115 -20.89 -2.03 -13.23
C SER A 115 -21.47 -0.66 -13.62
N SER A 116 -20.61 0.30 -13.98
CA SER A 116 -20.96 1.66 -14.43
C SER A 116 -20.66 1.83 -15.91
#